data_AF-A0A499VG00-F1
#
_entry.id   AF-A0A499VG00-F1
#
_cell.length_a   1.000
_cell.length_b   1.000
_cell.length_c   1.000
_cell.angle_alpha   90.00
_cell.angle_beta   90.00
_cell.angle_gamma   90.00
#
_symmetry.space_group_name_H-M   'P 1'
#
loop_
_entity.id
_entity.type
_entity.pdbx_description
1 polymer ?
#
loop_
_entity_poly.entity_id
_entity_poly.type
_entity_poly.pdbx_seq_one_letter_code
_entity_poly.pdbx_strand_id
1 'polypeptide(L)'
;MRELIRRRVFQEVAEYNARTPQVFQGLVQPEDTERVLNGYAVRPGRRIDPEAQTRLALKAFAGNGFLVLVGDRQITGLDEEIELTLGTEVTFLKLVALVGG
;
A
#
# COMPACT_ATOMS: atom_id res chain seq x y z
N MET A 1 -1.48 0.67 14.36
CA MET A 1 -1.40 0.87 12.89
C MET A 1 -1.23 -0.42 12.05
N ARG A 2 -0.39 -1.38 12.46
CA ARG A 2 -0.01 -2.59 11.64
C ARG A 2 -1.18 -3.32 10.98
N GLU A 3 -2.26 -3.56 11.73
CA GLU A 3 -3.44 -4.29 11.23
C GLU A 3 -4.22 -3.51 10.15
N LEU A 4 -4.26 -2.17 10.23
CA LEU A 4 -4.88 -1.35 9.19
C LEU A 4 -4.11 -1.46 7.88
N ILE A 5 -2.76 -1.42 7.93
CA ILE A 5 -1.92 -1.62 6.74
C ILE A 5 -2.17 -3.01 6.16
N ARG A 6 -2.19 -4.05 6.99
CA ARG A 6 -2.45 -5.43 6.55
C ARG A 6 -3.79 -5.54 5.83
N ARG A 7 -4.88 -5.04 6.43
CA ARG A 7 -6.22 -5.08 5.81
C ARG A 7 -6.24 -4.35 4.47
N ARG A 8 -5.65 -3.15 4.41
CA ARG A 8 -5.56 -2.38 3.17
C ARG A 8 -4.82 -3.13 2.07
N VAL A 9 -3.66 -3.72 2.39
CA VAL A 9 -2.85 -4.49 1.43
C VAL A 9 -3.58 -5.74 0.97
N PHE A 10 -4.21 -6.48 1.88
CA PHE A 10 -4.98 -7.67 1.54
C PHE A 10 -6.12 -7.34 0.57
N GLN A 11 -6.81 -6.22 0.78
CA GLN A 11 -7.84 -5.74 -0.14
C GLN A 11 -7.25 -5.42 -1.53
N GLU A 12 -6.16 -4.64 -1.60
CA GLU A 12 -5.50 -4.30 -2.88
C GLU A 12 -5.08 -5.55 -3.66
N VAL A 13 -4.48 -6.52 -2.97
CA VAL A 13 -4.02 -7.78 -3.56
C VAL A 13 -5.20 -8.66 -3.99
N ALA A 14 -6.27 -8.72 -3.20
CA ALA A 14 -7.47 -9.47 -3.56
C ALA A 14 -8.15 -8.87 -4.80
N GLU A 15 -8.30 -7.55 -4.87
CA GLU A 15 -8.87 -6.83 -6.01
C GLU A 15 -8.04 -7.07 -7.28
N TYR A 16 -6.70 -6.98 -7.17
CA TYR A 16 -5.79 -7.28 -8.28
C TYR A 16 -5.91 -8.74 -8.75
N ASN A 17 -5.75 -9.69 -7.82
CA ASN A 17 -5.76 -11.11 -8.14
C ASN A 17 -7.12 -11.58 -8.70
N ALA A 18 -8.23 -10.91 -8.36
CA ALA A 18 -9.56 -11.23 -8.89
C ALA A 18 -9.76 -10.75 -10.34
N ARG A 19 -9.14 -9.63 -10.72
CA ARG A 19 -9.32 -9.00 -12.04
C ARG A 19 -8.25 -9.39 -13.07
N THR A 20 -7.17 -10.03 -12.64
CA THR A 20 -5.97 -10.33 -13.44
C THR A 20 -5.50 -9.17 -14.35
N PRO A 21 -5.36 -7.92 -13.86
CA PRO A 21 -4.80 -6.85 -14.68
C PRO A 21 -3.28 -7.01 -14.85
N GLN A 22 -2.70 -6.45 -15.90
CA GLN A 22 -1.24 -6.48 -16.12
C GLN A 22 -0.48 -5.48 -15.21
N VAL A 23 -1.20 -4.53 -14.60
CA VAL A 23 -0.63 -3.46 -13.76
C VAL A 23 -1.24 -3.51 -12.37
N PHE A 24 -0.38 -3.58 -11.36
CA PHE A 24 -0.77 -3.48 -9.95
C PHE A 24 -0.64 -2.04 -9.47
N GLN A 25 -1.71 -1.51 -8.85
CA GLN A 25 -1.78 -0.14 -8.34
C GLN A 25 -1.86 -0.11 -6.80
N GLY A 26 -0.92 -0.76 -6.13
CA GLY A 26 -0.84 -0.75 -4.67
C GLY A 26 0.07 0.34 -4.08
N LEU A 27 0.05 0.42 -2.75
CA LEU A 27 0.88 1.35 -1.96
C LEU A 27 2.38 1.16 -2.23
N VAL A 28 2.83 -0.09 -2.33
CA VAL A 28 4.24 -0.46 -2.49
C VAL A 28 4.45 -1.40 -3.66
N GLN A 29 5.67 -1.40 -4.18
CA GLN A 29 6.08 -2.26 -5.29
C GLN A 29 6.11 -3.72 -4.85
N PRO A 30 5.38 -4.64 -5.51
CA PRO A 30 5.53 -6.07 -5.25
C PRO A 30 6.91 -6.58 -5.68
N GLU A 31 7.34 -7.69 -5.10
CA GLU A 31 8.58 -8.37 -5.50
C GLU A 31 8.55 -8.76 -6.98
N ASP A 32 9.72 -8.73 -7.64
CA ASP A 32 9.90 -9.10 -9.05
C ASP A 32 9.02 -8.32 -10.07
N THR A 33 8.67 -7.07 -9.76
CA THR A 33 7.91 -6.19 -10.66
C THR A 33 8.76 -5.02 -11.16
N GLU A 34 8.41 -4.46 -12.30
CA GLU A 34 9.00 -3.21 -12.81
C GLU A 34 8.09 -2.02 -12.52
N ARG A 35 8.67 -0.89 -12.15
CA ARG A 35 7.91 0.35 -11.92
C ARG A 35 7.57 0.99 -13.27
N VAL A 36 6.27 1.22 -13.50
CA VAL A 36 5.74 1.92 -14.69
C VAL A 36 5.09 3.25 -14.28
N LEU A 37 4.73 4.08 -15.26
CA LEU A 37 4.22 5.44 -15.03
C LEU A 37 3.05 5.50 -14.03
N ASN A 38 2.16 4.48 -14.01
CA ASN A 38 0.95 4.44 -13.20
C ASN A 38 0.79 3.14 -12.38
N GLY A 39 1.88 2.50 -11.95
CA GLY A 39 1.81 1.28 -11.14
C GLY A 39 3.04 0.38 -11.24
N TYR A 40 2.82 -0.91 -11.05
CA TYR A 40 3.86 -1.94 -11.12
C TYR A 40 3.46 -2.97 -12.17
N ALA A 41 4.31 -3.16 -13.18
CA ALA A 41 4.10 -4.18 -14.19
C ALA A 41 4.37 -5.56 -13.57
N VAL A 42 3.33 -6.38 -13.56
CA VAL A 42 3.39 -7.76 -13.06
C VAL A 42 3.35 -8.68 -14.28
N ARG A 43 4.19 -9.72 -14.28
CA ARG A 43 4.20 -10.69 -15.37
C ARG A 43 2.81 -11.35 -15.51
N PRO A 44 2.27 -11.50 -16.73
CA PRO A 44 0.96 -12.13 -16.94
C PRO A 44 0.84 -13.49 -16.25
N GLY A 45 -0.30 -13.74 -15.61
CA GLY A 45 -0.58 -15.00 -14.90
C GLY A 45 0.03 -15.11 -13.50
N ARG A 46 0.82 -14.13 -13.05
CA ARG A 46 1.36 -14.11 -11.69
C ARG A 46 0.37 -13.47 -10.71
N ARG A 47 0.20 -14.12 -9.57
CA ARG A 47 -0.56 -13.60 -8.43
C ARG A 47 0.38 -12.96 -7.42
N ILE A 48 -0.11 -11.93 -6.74
CA ILE A 48 0.62 -11.31 -5.63
C ILE A 48 0.27 -12.05 -4.34
N ASP A 49 1.28 -12.40 -3.54
CA ASP A 49 1.10 -12.94 -2.19
C ASP A 49 0.79 -11.78 -1.21
N PRO A 50 -0.40 -11.77 -0.57
CA PRO A 50 -0.78 -10.69 0.34
C PRO A 50 0.09 -10.63 1.60
N GLU A 51 0.64 -11.75 2.09
CA GLU A 51 1.51 -11.76 3.26
C GLU A 51 2.89 -11.16 2.93
N ALA A 52 3.47 -11.52 1.78
CA ALA A 52 4.69 -10.88 1.27
C ALA A 52 4.50 -9.38 1.04
N GLN A 53 3.40 -9.01 0.41
CA GLN A 53 3.08 -7.61 0.15
C GLN A 53 2.88 -6.82 1.44
N THR A 54 2.30 -7.44 2.48
CA THR A 54 2.13 -6.80 3.79
C THR A 54 3.49 -6.52 4.44
N ARG A 55 4.44 -7.46 4.38
CA ARG A 55 5.80 -7.23 4.91
C ARG A 55 6.49 -6.06 4.21
N LEU A 56 6.35 -5.96 2.90
CA LEU A 56 6.87 -4.82 2.12
C LEU A 56 6.21 -3.50 2.54
N ALA A 57 4.89 -3.49 2.72
CA ALA A 57 4.15 -2.30 3.11
C ALA A 57 4.53 -1.82 4.52
N LEU A 58 4.67 -2.74 5.48
CA LEU A 58 5.10 -2.39 6.84
C LEU A 58 6.52 -1.79 6.84
N LYS A 59 7.45 -2.38 6.06
CA LYS A 59 8.80 -1.85 5.90
C LYS A 59 8.80 -0.46 5.25
N ALA A 60 7.99 -0.28 4.20
CA ALA A 60 7.90 1.00 3.51
C ALA A 60 7.29 2.08 4.40
N PHE A 61 6.24 1.79 5.17
CA PHE A 61 5.66 2.75 6.11
C PHE A 61 6.69 3.22 7.13
N ALA A 62 7.42 2.29 7.75
CA ALA A 62 8.50 2.62 8.68
C ALA A 62 9.64 3.44 8.04
N GLY A 63 9.82 3.31 6.73
CA GLY A 63 10.79 4.06 5.92
C GLY A 63 10.22 5.29 5.21
N ASN A 64 9.04 5.79 5.60
CA ASN A 64 8.37 6.94 4.96
C ASN A 64 8.09 6.77 3.45
N GLY A 65 7.81 5.54 3.00
CA GLY A 65 7.48 5.25 1.60
C GLY A 65 6.05 5.64 1.20
N PHE A 66 5.16 5.81 2.18
CA PHE A 66 3.80 6.35 2.01
C PHE A 66 3.33 6.93 3.35
N LEU A 67 2.31 7.79 3.31
CA LEU A 67 1.71 8.39 4.50
C LEU A 67 0.35 7.77 4.80
N VAL A 68 -0.03 7.80 6.08
CA VAL A 68 -1.37 7.43 6.53
C VAL A 68 -1.94 8.58 7.34
N LEU A 69 -3.13 9.03 6.94
CA LEU A 69 -3.92 10.02 7.66
C LEU A 69 -5.13 9.32 8.29
N VAL A 70 -5.41 9.62 9.56
CA VAL A 70 -6.63 9.20 10.26
C VAL A 70 -7.36 10.48 10.64
N GLY A 71 -8.47 10.76 9.97
CA GLY A 71 -8.99 12.12 9.85
C GLY A 71 -7.92 13.04 9.24
N ASP A 72 -7.61 14.13 9.93
CA ASP A 72 -6.59 15.10 9.50
C ASP A 72 -5.20 14.87 10.15
N ARG A 73 -5.04 13.80 10.94
CA ARG A 73 -3.78 13.53 11.65
C ARG A 73 -2.95 12.49 10.92
N GLN A 74 -1.69 12.84 10.63
CA GLN A 74 -0.70 11.87 10.14
C GLN A 74 -0.26 10.93 11.26
N ILE A 75 -0.30 9.63 10.97
CA ILE A 75 0.25 8.58 11.82
C ILE A 75 1.72 8.35 11.43
N THR A 76 2.60 8.26 12.43
CA THR A 76 4.06 8.17 12.19
C THR A 76 4.68 6.88 12.71
N GLY A 77 3.99 6.16 13.59
CA GLY A 77 4.47 4.91 14.18
C GLY A 77 3.62 3.69 13.85
N LEU A 78 4.26 2.52 13.68
CA LEU A 78 3.53 1.25 13.52
C LEU A 78 2.78 0.83 14.80
N ASP A 79 3.39 1.17 15.94
CA ASP A 79 2.90 0.86 17.29
C ASP A 79 2.08 2.00 17.88
N GLU A 80 1.80 3.04 17.09
CA GLU A 80 0.89 4.11 17.47
C GLU A 80 -0.54 3.55 17.59
N GLU A 81 -1.17 3.83 18.73
CA GLU A 81 -2.58 3.53 18.98
C GLU A 81 -3.45 4.55 18.27
N ILE A 82 -4.51 4.05 17.63
CA ILE A 82 -5.40 4.84 16.79
C ILE A 82 -6.81 4.56 17.28
N GLU A 83 -7.52 5.61 17.67
CA GLU A 83 -8.93 5.52 17.97
C GLU A 83 -9.72 5.61 16.66
N LEU A 84 -10.39 4.52 16.28
CA LEU A 84 -11.22 4.45 15.09
C LEU A 84 -12.68 4.52 15.50
N THR A 85 -13.29 5.68 15.33
CA THR A 85 -14.74 5.84 15.51
C THR A 85 -15.48 5.61 14.19
N LEU A 86 -16.77 5.29 14.26
CA LEU A 86 -17.59 5.19 13.05
C LEU A 86 -17.57 6.53 12.30
N GLY A 87 -17.28 6.48 11.00
CA GLY A 87 -17.13 7.67 10.16
C GLY A 87 -15.72 8.26 10.13
N THR A 88 -14.76 7.73 10.90
CA THR A 88 -13.36 8.12 10.77
C THR A 88 -12.82 7.70 9.41
N GLU A 89 -12.37 8.66 8.60
CA GLU A 89 -11.71 8.40 7.33
C GLU A 89 -10.24 8.02 7.56
N VAL A 90 -9.80 6.95 6.91
CA VAL A 90 -8.39 6.52 6.90
C VAL A 90 -7.87 6.61 5.47
N THR A 91 -6.96 7.55 5.23
CA THR A 91 -6.41 7.82 3.91
C THR A 91 -4.98 7.32 3.81
N PHE A 92 -4.68 6.54 2.77
CA PHE A 92 -3.32 6.09 2.45
C PHE A 92 -2.80 6.86 1.25
N LEU A 93 -1.73 7.64 1.44
CA LEU A 93 -1.15 8.49 0.41
C LEU A 93 0.19 7.92 -0.06
N LYS A 94 0.20 7.41 -1.29
CA LYS A 94 1.43 6.96 -1.94
C LYS A 94 2.30 8.16 -2.31
N LEU A 95 3.56 8.15 -1.88
CA LEU A 95 4.52 9.19 -2.27
C LEU A 95 5.13 8.83 -3.62
N VAL A 96 4.98 9.73 -4.58
CA VAL A 96 5.61 9.64 -5.90
C VAL A 96 6.67 10.73 -5.98
N ALA A 97 7.88 10.35 -6.44
CA ALA A 97 8.92 11.33 -6.74
C ALA A 97 8.39 12.26 -7.83
N LEU A 98 8.41 13.57 -7.56
CA LEU A 98 8.11 14.57 -8.57
C LEU A 98 9.24 14.54 -9.59
N VAL A 99 8.93 14.25 -10.86
CA VAL A 99 9.88 14.45 -11.95
C VAL A 99 10.06 15.95 -12.15
N GLY A 100 11.27 16.44 -11.95
CA GLY A 100 11.64 17.86 -12.07
C GLY A 100 13.13 17.99 -12.34
N GLY A 101 13.48 18.01 -13.62
CA GLY A 101 14.83 18.13 -14.19
C GLY A 101 14.76 17.89 -15.68
#